data_AF-A0A165INI4-F1
#
_entry.id   AF-A0A165INI4-F1
#
_cell.length_a   1.000
_cell.length_b   1.000
_cell.length_c   1.000
_cell.angle_alpha   90.00
_cell.angle_beta   90.00
_cell.angle_gamma   90.00
#
_symmetry.space_group_name_H-M   'P 1'
#
loop_
_entity.id
_entity.type
_entity.pdbx_description
1 polymer ?
#
loop_
_entity_poly.entity_id
_entity_poly.type
_entity_poly.pdbx_seq_one_letter_code
_entity_poly.pdbx_strand_id
1 'polypeptide(L)' 'MQTDDFVAWHKAMGYTYETGAEALGMSRSGYHKLLSGQSAIDRRTALACAAVAAGLKEWTPEG' A
#
# COMPACT_ATOMS: atom_id res chain seq x y z
N MET A 1 -1.90 11.20 2.07
CA MET A 1 -1.37 10.09 2.87
C MET A 1 0.06 10.42 3.20
N GLN A 2 0.35 10.61 4.47
CA GLN A 2 1.71 10.75 5.02
C GLN A 2 2.24 9.38 5.47
N THR A 3 3.51 9.30 5.85
CA THR A 3 4.12 8.05 6.34
C THR A 3 3.35 7.46 7.51
N ASP A 4 2.91 8.28 8.47
CA ASP A 4 2.14 7.81 9.63
C ASP A 4 0.79 7.21 9.23
N ASP A 5 0.10 7.81 8.25
CA ASP A 5 -1.14 7.26 7.71
C ASP A 5 -0.91 5.88 7.06
N PHE A 6 0.21 5.71 6.37
CA PHE A 6 0.57 4.44 5.72
C PHE A 6 0.94 3.36 6.73
N VAL A 7 1.65 3.72 7.80
CA VAL A 7 1.95 2.82 8.91
C VAL A 7 0.65 2.41 9.62
N ALA A 8 -0.28 3.34 9.84
CA ALA A 8 -1.58 3.04 10.41
C ALA A 8 -2.40 2.11 9.52
N TRP A 9 -2.44 2.38 8.21
CA TRP A 9 -3.09 1.50 7.22
C TRP A 9 -2.47 0.10 7.22
N HIS A 10 -1.14 -0.01 7.17
CA HIS A 10 -0.42 -1.29 7.20
C HIS A 10 -0.81 -2.13 8.43
N LYS A 11 -0.87 -1.49 9.61
CA LYS A 11 -1.31 -2.15 10.85
C LYS A 11 -2.78 -2.53 10.82
N ALA A 12 -3.65 -1.66 10.33
CA ALA A 12 -5.09 -1.91 10.26
C ALA A 12 -5.43 -3.09 9.34
N MET A 13 -4.69 -3.25 8.25
CA MET A 13 -4.85 -4.38 7.34
C MET A 13 -4.22 -5.69 7.87
N GLY A 14 -3.42 -5.62 8.95
CA GLY A 14 -2.72 -6.78 9.51
C GLY A 14 -1.63 -7.32 8.58
N TYR A 15 -1.06 -6.50 7.71
CA TYR A 15 -0.08 -6.94 6.73
C TYR A 15 1.30 -7.15 7.35
N THR A 16 2.05 -8.09 6.78
CA THR A 16 3.50 -8.14 6.90
C THR A 16 4.14 -7.25 5.82
N TYR A 17 5.45 -7.04 5.87
CA TYR A 17 6.16 -6.35 4.79
C TYR A 17 5.95 -7.01 3.42
N GLU A 18 5.86 -8.34 3.39
CA GLU A 18 5.74 -9.10 2.15
C GLU A 18 4.32 -9.01 1.59
N THR A 19 3.31 -9.31 2.42
CA THR A 19 1.91 -9.27 1.99
C THR A 19 1.44 -7.84 1.66
N GLY A 20 1.98 -6.83 2.35
CA GLY A 20 1.67 -5.43 2.04
C GLY A 20 2.30 -4.98 0.73
N ALA A 21 3.51 -5.44 0.42
CA ALA A 21 4.15 -5.17 -0.86
C ALA A 21 3.40 -5.86 -2.02
N GLU A 22 2.98 -7.12 -1.83
CA GLU A 22 2.13 -7.83 -2.79
C GLU A 22 0.78 -7.15 -3.01
N ALA A 23 0.10 -6.74 -1.94
CA ALA A 23 -1.21 -6.08 -2.03
C ALA A 23 -1.18 -4.77 -2.85
N LEU A 24 -0.05 -4.08 -2.83
CA LEU A 24 0.17 -2.86 -3.63
C LEU A 24 0.89 -3.11 -4.95
N GLY A 25 1.25 -4.36 -5.28
CA GLY A 25 1.96 -4.72 -6.51
C GLY A 25 3.34 -4.09 -6.63
N MET A 26 4.08 -3.92 -5.52
CA MET A 26 5.40 -3.28 -5.51
C MET A 26 6.48 -4.14 -4.87
N SER A 27 7.75 -3.73 -5.01
CA SER A 27 8.87 -4.46 -4.41
C SER A 27 8.92 -4.28 -2.89
N ARG A 28 9.41 -5.32 -2.18
CA ARG A 28 9.62 -5.28 -0.71
C ARG A 28 10.50 -4.11 -0.26
N SER A 29 11.53 -3.78 -1.04
CA SER A 29 12.43 -2.67 -0.73
C SER A 29 11.75 -1.30 -0.90
N GLY A 30 10.91 -1.14 -1.93
CA GLY A 30 10.09 0.06 -2.10
C GLY A 30 9.11 0.23 -0.96
N TYR A 31 8.42 -0.86 -0.58
CA TYR A 31 7.47 -0.86 0.53
C TYR A 31 8.13 -0.49 1.87
N HIS A 32 9.30 -1.03 2.17
CA HIS A 32 10.06 -0.67 3.37
C HIS A 32 10.47 0.81 3.39
N LYS A 33 10.83 1.39 2.24
CA LYS A 33 11.14 2.84 2.15
C LYS A 33 9.93 3.71 2.46
N LEU A 34 8.72 3.29 2.09
CA LEU A 34 7.49 4.00 2.43
C LEU A 34 7.20 3.93 3.93
N LEU A 35 7.34 2.73 4.54
CA LEU A 35 7.14 2.56 5.99
C LEU A 35 8.16 3.31 6.85
N SER A 36 9.40 3.41 6.39
CA SER A 36 10.46 4.14 7.09
C SER A 36 10.50 5.64 6.76
N GLY A 37 9.61 6.12 5.90
CA GLY A 37 9.58 7.54 5.49
C GLY A 37 10.75 7.98 4.60
N GLN A 38 11.58 7.05 4.14
CA GLN A 38 12.68 7.33 3.19
C GLN A 38 12.19 7.71 1.79
N SER A 39 10.92 7.44 1.48
CA SER A 39 10.30 7.80 0.21
C SER A 39 8.91 8.38 0.46
N ALA A 40 8.61 9.48 -0.22
CA ALA A 40 7.29 10.09 -0.18
C ALA A 40 6.27 9.15 -0.83
N ILE A 41 5.08 9.09 -0.24
CA ILE A 41 3.97 8.31 -0.77
C ILE A 41 3.31 9.14 -1.87
N ASP A 42 3.42 8.67 -3.11
CA ASP A 42 2.78 9.34 -4.24
C ASP A 42 1.25 9.14 -4.21
N ARG A 43 0.54 9.97 -4.98
CA ARG A 43 -0.92 9.93 -5.04
C ARG A 43 -1.46 8.58 -5.53
N ARG A 44 -0.72 7.86 -6.39
CA ARG A 44 -1.11 6.55 -6.91
C ARG A 44 -1.10 5.50 -5.80
N THR A 45 -0.03 5.47 -5.00
CA THR A 45 0.10 4.58 -3.85
C THR A 45 -0.97 4.88 -2.81
N ALA A 46 -1.20 6.16 -2.51
CA ALA A 46 -2.26 6.55 -1.58
C ALA A 46 -3.66 6.08 -2.03
N LEU A 47 -3.98 6.17 -3.32
CA LEU A 47 -5.23 5.66 -3.88
C LEU A 47 -5.29 4.13 -3.88
N ALA A 48 -4.17 3.46 -4.17
CA ALA A 48 -4.10 2.00 -4.09
C ALA A 48 -4.36 1.50 -2.66
N CYS A 49 -3.81 2.14 -1.63
CA CYS A 49 -4.11 1.81 -0.23
C CYS A 49 -5.61 1.94 0.09
N ALA A 50 -6.25 3.00 -0.40
CA ALA A 50 -7.69 3.21 -0.21
C ALA A 50 -8.51 2.15 -0.95
N ALA A 51 -8.13 1.80 -2.18
CA ALA A 51 -8.76 0.74 -2.95
C ALA A 51 -8.67 -0.61 -2.24
N VAL A 52 -7.47 -0.99 -1.78
CA VAL A 52 -7.23 -2.24 -1.05
C VAL A 52 -8.02 -2.28 0.27
N ALA A 53 -8.05 -1.17 1.03
CA ALA A 53 -8.85 -1.08 2.25
C ALA A 53 -10.37 -1.21 1.98
N ALA A 54 -10.83 -0.77 0.81
CA ALA A 54 -12.20 -0.95 0.35
C ALA A 54 -12.46 -2.34 -0.27
N GLY A 55 -11.47 -3.24 -0.31
CA GLY A 55 -11.57 -4.55 -0.95
C GLY A 55 -11.62 -4.52 -2.48
N LEU A 56 -11.26 -3.38 -3.09
CA LEU A 56 -11.18 -3.21 -4.54
C LEU A 56 -9.87 -3.83 -5.06
N LYS A 57 -9.96 -4.41 -6.26
CA LYS A 57 -8.83 -4.96 -7.00
C LYS A 57 -8.51 -4.11 -8.21
N GLU A 58 -7.45 -4.46 -8.93
CA GLU A 58 -7.15 -3.87 -10.22
C GLU A 58 -8.34 -3.98 -11.18
N TRP A 59 -8.48 -2.99 -12.05
CA TRP A 59 -9.53 -3.00 -13.05
C TRP A 59 -9.22 -4.09 -14.07
N THR A 60 -10.08 -5.10 -14.13
CA THR A 60 -10.11 -6.10 -15.19
C THR A 60 -11.32 -5.82 -16.09
N PRO A 61 -11.13 -5.67 -17.42
CA PRO A 61 -12.22 -5.29 -18.30
C PRO A 61 -13.42 -6.25 -18.28
N GLU A 62 -13.22 -7.54 -17.94
CA GLU A 62 -14.26 -8.57 -17.88
C GLU A 62 -13.81 -9.63 -16.85
N GLY A 63 -14.77 -10.21 -16.11
CA GLY A 63 -14.56 -11.37 -15.23
C GLY A 63 -14.58 -12.68 -16.00
#